data_AF-A0A0F9TI20-F1
#
_entry.id   AF-A0A0F9TI20-F1
#
_cell.length_a   1.000
_cell.length_b   1.000
_cell.length_c   1.000
_cell.angle_alpha   90.00
_cell.angle_beta   90.00
_cell.angle_gamma   90.00
#
_symmetry.space_group_name_H-M   'P 1'
#
loop_
_entity.id
_entity.type
_entity.pdbx_description
1 polymer ?
#
loop_
_entity_poly.entity_id
_entity_poly.type
_entity_poly.pdbx_seq_one_letter_code
_entity_poly.pdbx_strand_id
1 'polypeptide(L)' 'MEVAKIIIELPSEVVSKIAEDIAGTSFTSVEKFVENLVLQKYPELRKPDYTEEEEEVIRERLRKLGYIE' A
#
# COMPACT_ATOMS: atom_id res chain seq x y z
N MET A 1 -4.37 -15.22 9.22
CA MET A 1 -5.64 -14.49 9.14
C MET A 1 -6.07 -14.50 7.69
N GLU A 2 -7.14 -15.21 7.36
CA GLU A 2 -7.72 -15.23 6.02
C GLU A 2 -8.34 -13.85 5.76
N VAL A 3 -7.83 -13.13 4.76
CA VAL A 3 -8.41 -11.85 4.36
C VAL A 3 -9.74 -12.16 3.66
N ALA A 4 -10.85 -11.86 4.32
CA ALA A 4 -12.17 -11.97 3.72
C ALA A 4 -12.23 -11.07 2.48
N LYS A 5 -12.37 -11.68 1.29
CA LYS A 5 -12.44 -10.95 0.03
C LYS A 5 -13.84 -10.36 -0.11
N ILE A 6 -13.93 -9.04 -0.08
CA ILE A 6 -15.18 -8.29 -0.25
C ILE A 6 -15.24 -7.79 -1.70
N ILE A 7 -16.38 -7.96 -2.36
CA ILE A 7 -16.61 -7.45 -3.72
C ILE A 7 -17.23 -6.06 -3.59
N ILE A 8 -16.63 -5.06 -4.21
CA ILE A 8 -17.13 -3.68 -4.27
C ILE A 8 -17.49 -3.40 -5.72
N GLU A 9 -18.75 -3.05 -5.97
CA GLU A 9 -19.22 -2.67 -7.29
C GLU A 9 -19.10 -1.15 -7.47
N LEU A 10 -18.45 -0.74 -8.55
CA LEU A 10 -18.26 0.66 -8.92
C LEU A 10 -18.85 0.89 -10.31
N PRO A 11 -19.34 2.10 -10.62
CA PRO A 11 -19.75 2.43 -11.97
C PRO A 11 -18.61 2.20 -12.97
N SER A 12 -18.93 1.66 -14.14
CA SER A 12 -17.94 1.35 -15.18
C SER A 12 -17.12 2.56 -15.60
N GLU A 13 -17.75 3.73 -15.67
CA GLU A 13 -17.09 5.00 -16.02
C GLU A 13 -15.97 5.37 -15.02
N VAL A 14 -16.19 5.13 -13.73
CA VAL A 14 -15.19 5.36 -12.68
C VAL A 14 -14.02 4.38 -12.85
N VAL A 15 -14.31 3.10 -13.07
CA VAL A 15 -13.28 2.06 -13.24
C VAL A 15 -12.45 2.34 -14.50
N SER A 16 -13.08 2.72 -15.61
CA SER A 16 -12.40 3.10 -16.84
C SER A 16 -11.50 4.31 -16.62
N LYS A 17 -11.98 5.34 -15.92
CA LYS A 17 -11.16 6.52 -15.66
C LYS A 17 -9.94 6.21 -14.81
N ILE A 18 -10.10 5.38 -13.78
CA ILE A 18 -8.96 4.92 -12.95
C ILE A 18 -7.99 4.08 -13.78
N ALA A 19 -8.50 3.19 -14.65
CA ALA A 19 -7.67 2.38 -15.52
C ALA A 19 -6.81 3.22 -16.47
N GLU A 20 -7.36 4.32 -17.01
CA GLU A 20 -6.60 5.30 -17.79
C GLU A 20 -5.56 6.05 -16.94
N ASP A 21 -5.91 6.46 -15.72
CA ASP A 21 -5.02 7.21 -14.84
C ASP A 21 -3.81 6.38 -14.39
N ILE A 22 -4.02 5.09 -14.16
CA ILE A 22 -2.93 4.16 -13.81
C ILE A 22 -2.14 3.67 -15.02
N ALA A 23 -2.63 3.88 -16.25
CA ALA A 23 -1.96 3.47 -17.48
C ALA A 23 -0.69 4.32 -17.72
N GLY A 24 0.45 3.81 -17.27
CA GLY A 24 1.73 4.51 -17.27
C GLY A 24 2.36 4.67 -15.89
N THR A 25 1.64 4.26 -14.85
CA THR A 25 2.15 4.16 -13.48
C THR A 25 2.64 2.74 -13.17
N SER A 26 3.25 2.54 -11.99
CA SER A 26 3.65 1.22 -11.52
C SER A 26 2.48 0.35 -11.02
N PHE A 27 1.24 0.84 -11.07
CA PHE A 27 0.07 0.08 -10.64
C PHE A 27 -0.38 -0.90 -11.71
N THR A 28 -0.43 -2.19 -11.36
CA THR A 28 -0.79 -3.27 -12.29
C THR A 28 -2.29 -3.49 -12.43
N SER A 29 -3.11 -2.91 -11.55
CA SER A 29 -4.56 -3.14 -11.49
C SER A 29 -5.27 -2.02 -10.74
N VAL A 30 -6.52 -1.74 -11.13
CA VAL A 30 -7.40 -0.78 -10.44
C VAL A 30 -7.60 -1.16 -8.98
N GLU A 31 -7.73 -2.45 -8.67
CA GLU A 31 -7.87 -2.96 -7.29
C GLU A 31 -6.70 -2.50 -6.39
N LYS A 32 -5.46 -2.66 -6.84
CA LYS A 32 -4.26 -2.24 -6.09
C LYS A 32 -4.19 -0.73 -5.92
N PHE A 33 -4.62 0.01 -6.94
CA PHE A 33 -4.67 1.46 -6.86
C PHE A 33 -5.68 1.91 -5.80
N VAL A 34 -6.88 1.33 -5.80
CA VAL A 34 -7.93 1.64 -4.81
C VAL A 34 -7.48 1.24 -3.41
N GLU A 35 -6.88 0.07 -3.24
CA GLU A 35 -6.29 -0.35 -1.96
C GLU A 35 -5.24 0.65 -1.47
N ASN A 36 -4.31 1.06 -2.33
CA ASN A 36 -3.27 2.04 -1.97
C ASN A 36 -3.87 3.40 -1.62
N LEU A 37 -4.88 3.85 -2.37
CA LEU A 37 -5.57 5.12 -2.11
C LEU A 37 -6.25 5.12 -0.74
N VAL A 38 -6.88 4.00 -0.37
CA VAL A 38 -7.50 3.82 0.96
C VAL A 38 -6.43 3.80 2.05
N LEU A 39 -5.33 3.08 1.85
CA LEU A 39 -4.21 3.02 2.81
C LEU A 39 -3.51 4.37 2.99
N GLN A 40 -3.42 5.19 1.94
CA GLN A 40 -2.91 6.56 2.05
C GLN A 40 -3.86 7.46 2.84
N LYS A 41 -5.18 7.27 2.67
CA LYS A 41 -6.21 8.03 3.38
C LYS A 41 -6.35 7.62 4.84
N TYR A 42 -6.14 6.34 5.13
CA TYR A 42 -6.24 5.73 6.46
C TYR A 42 -4.92 5.03 6.81
N PRO A 43 -3.88 5.79 7.20
CA PRO A 43 -2.58 5.24 7.50
C PRO A 43 -2.60 4.26 8.68
N GLU A 44 -3.64 4.28 9.53
CA GLU A 44 -3.81 3.28 10.59
C GLU A 44 -4.14 1.86 10.08
N LEU A 45 -4.65 1.75 8.85
CA LEU A 45 -4.93 0.47 8.20
C LEU A 45 -3.72 -0.11 7.49
N ARG A 46 -2.66 0.69 7.29
CA ARG A 46 -1.37 0.17 6.83
C ARG A 46 -0.87 -0.75 7.93
N LYS A 47 -0.83 -2.05 7.62
CA LYS A 47 0.00 -2.96 8.40
C LYS A 47 1.41 -2.37 8.39
N PRO A 48 2.12 -2.34 9.53
CA PRO A 48 3.51 -1.93 9.49
C PRO A 48 4.19 -2.82 8.45
N ASP A 49 4.86 -2.18 7.47
CA ASP A 49 5.57 -2.86 6.37
C ASP A 49 6.64 -3.83 6.90
N TYR A 50 6.98 -3.67 8.18
CA TYR A 50 7.95 -4.44 8.91
C TYR A 50 7.30 -4.97 10.18
N THR A 51 7.57 -6.24 10.49
CA THR A 51 7.36 -6.75 11.84
C THR A 51 8.26 -6.00 12.84
N GLU A 52 7.94 -6.00 14.14
CA GLU A 52 8.80 -5.37 15.16
C GLU A 52 10.26 -5.87 15.08
N GLU A 53 10.45 -7.15 14.75
CA GLU A 53 11.76 -7.77 14.51
C GLU A 53 12.46 -7.17 13.28
N GLU A 54 11.75 -6.94 12.19
CA GLU A 54 12.31 -6.31 10.98
C GLU A 54 12.60 -4.81 11.18
N GLU A 55 11.77 -4.09 11.94
CA GLU A 55 12.05 -2.71 12.32
C GLU A 55 13.34 -2.61 13.14
N GLU A 56 13.60 -3.54 14.05
CA GLU A 56 14.82 -3.54 14.86
C GLU A 56 16.08 -3.77 14.00
N VAL A 57 16.02 -4.71 13.05
CA VAL A 57 17.11 -4.98 12.09
C VAL A 57 17.36 -3.76 11.20
N ILE A 58 16.31 -3.08 10.74
CA ILE A 58 16.42 -1.86 9.94
C ILE A 58 16.98 -0.72 10.77
N ARG A 59 16.53 -0.56 12.02
CA ARG A 59 17.02 0.46 12.96
C ARG A 59 18.50 0.25 13.29
N GLU A 60 18.94 -0.99 13.49
CA GLU A 60 20.36 -1.32 13.65
C GLU A 60 21.18 -1.00 12.39
N ARG A 61 20.67 -1.33 11.21
CA ARG A 61 21.33 -0.98 9.94
C ARG A 61 21.44 0.53 9.77
N LEU A 62 20.37 1.28 10.05
CA LEU A 62 20.36 2.74 9.95
C LEU A 62 21.30 3.40 10.96
N ARG A 63 21.41 2.86 12.19
CA ARG A 63 22.44 3.27 13.17
C ARG A 63 23.85 3.02 12.67
N LYS A 64 24.14 1.82 12.13
CA LYS A 64 25.46 1.49 11.56
C LYS A 64 25.85 2.39 10.38
N LEU A 65 24.85 2.85 9.64
CA LEU A 65 25.03 3.74 8.50
C LEU A 65 25.00 5.23 8.89
N GLY A 66 24.77 5.57 10.17
CA GLY A 66 24.81 6.94 10.67
C GLY A 66 23.60 7.82 10.29
N TYR A 67 22.50 7.21 9.86
CA TYR A 67 21.27 7.95 9.53
C TYR A 67 20.44 8.33 10.75
N ILE A 68 20.67 7.66 11.89
CA ILE A 68 20.01 7.86 13.19
C ILE A 68 21.02 7.58 14.32
N GLU A 69 20.96 8.37 15.40
CA GLU A 69 21.75 8.18 16.65
C GLU A 69 20.99 7.28 17.64
#